data_AF-A0A520W124-F1
#
_entry.id   AF-A0A520W124-F1
#
_cell.length_a   1.000
_cell.length_b   1.000
_cell.length_c   1.000
_cell.angle_alpha   90.00
_cell.angle_beta   90.00
_cell.angle_gamma   90.00
#
_symmetry.space_group_name_H-M   'P 1'
#
loop_
_entity.id
_entity.type
_entity.pdbx_description
1 polymer ?
#
loop_
_entity_poly.entity_id
_entity_poly.type
_entity_poly.pdbx_seq_one_letter_code
_entity_poly.pdbx_strand_id
1 'polypeptide(L)'
;MNSKKNILFTLVFLSSMIFASARVAYTRPGLMMRIPTSSVEKAPYIFRTGFGVELHNFDPINTAKGVYFDMEFAKGFSAGFSAVQGGDTTALNLISESQYSPQVEFGFHFQQKIFVYNDISLSAGLQDIVFQNNQDDEQVLSLNTDLLSFFLVLASEKDLGDYKMSTFMGFGTGGLGPMDSVKVISDSAQTANAGVFVGFLLKTPYFGRTGGMDIVGEFDGTGVNVGLRIPLTSDYRLNLGFTHIERLPSWKTRYWTGHPAFTVGFDMAVPRAGGGLRSTSSGPSNQPLFRGSASSSESGSIPAYMDSTIAMADFTVLSLRDSMSMMNNEMRNLMVQLSALEQESQFLVDSLKQLKLSKNVHEKNMNEAMRHLSRSLRYFYAGDFREALKEVDLSLELKPDLALAYARRGSIYYKLGDVQRATINWNLALRLDPEYDDVRNILKALHENRLKEANLFEE
;
A
#
# COMPACT_ATOMS: atom_id res chain seq x y z
N MET A 1 47.32 -12.50 51.84
CA MET A 1 46.08 -13.28 51.99
C MET A 1 45.32 -13.19 50.67
N ASN A 2 45.16 -14.32 49.99
CA ASN A 2 44.82 -14.46 48.58
C ASN A 2 43.31 -14.36 48.28
N SER A 3 43.00 -13.76 47.11
CA SER A 3 41.95 -14.11 46.13
C SER A 3 40.50 -14.26 46.59
N LYS A 4 39.60 -13.41 46.04
CA LYS A 4 38.48 -13.82 45.14
C LYS A 4 37.55 -12.66 44.74
N LYS A 5 37.43 -12.49 43.42
CA LYS A 5 36.22 -12.37 42.59
C LYS A 5 35.25 -11.18 42.77
N ASN A 6 35.21 -10.38 41.70
CA ASN A 6 34.06 -9.70 41.08
C ASN A 6 32.70 -10.37 41.39
N ILE A 7 31.69 -9.55 41.70
CA ILE A 7 30.23 -9.67 41.51
C ILE A 7 29.66 -8.43 42.23
N LEU A 8 29.00 -7.46 41.59
CA LEU A 8 27.56 -7.55 41.35
C LEU A 8 27.16 -6.54 40.27
N PHE A 9 26.91 -7.07 39.07
CA PHE A 9 26.15 -6.46 37.99
C PHE A 9 24.68 -6.84 38.24
N THR A 10 23.78 -5.87 38.40
CA THR A 10 22.33 -6.07 38.27
C THR A 10 21.70 -4.76 37.81
N LEU A 11 21.45 -4.61 36.50
CA LEU A 11 20.21 -4.92 35.77
C LEU A 11 19.10 -3.91 36.04
N VAL A 12 18.64 -3.22 34.98
CA VAL A 12 17.22 -3.00 34.65
C VAL A 12 17.10 -2.18 33.35
N PHE A 13 16.58 -2.86 32.32
CA PHE A 13 15.86 -2.34 31.14
C PHE A 13 16.56 -1.38 30.16
N LEU A 14 17.30 -1.97 29.22
CA LEU A 14 17.15 -1.64 27.79
C LEU A 14 17.55 -2.88 26.98
N SER A 15 16.73 -3.93 27.03
CA SER A 15 16.83 -4.98 26.01
C SER A 15 16.33 -4.36 24.72
N SER A 16 17.25 -3.96 23.85
CA SER A 16 16.98 -3.75 22.43
C SER A 16 16.33 -5.03 21.91
N MET A 17 15.00 -5.02 21.77
CA MET A 17 14.25 -6.09 21.12
C MET A 17 14.55 -6.00 19.62
N ILE A 18 15.64 -6.63 19.18
CA ILE A 18 15.98 -6.78 17.76
C ILE A 18 15.45 -8.13 17.31
N PHE A 19 14.17 -8.25 16.95
CA PHE A 19 13.67 -9.38 16.14
C PHE A 19 12.36 -8.99 15.44
N ALA A 20 12.42 -8.75 14.13
CA ALA A 20 11.23 -8.58 13.28
C ALA A 20 11.36 -9.52 12.07
N SER A 21 10.62 -10.63 12.07
CA SER A 21 10.49 -11.48 10.89
C SER A 21 9.02 -11.65 10.55
N ALA A 22 8.52 -10.82 9.64
CA ALA A 22 7.40 -11.16 8.78
C ALA A 22 7.79 -10.73 7.36
N ARG A 23 8.23 -11.68 6.54
CA ARG A 23 8.54 -11.36 5.14
C ARG A 23 7.26 -11.01 4.41
N VAL A 24 7.36 -9.96 3.60
CA VAL A 24 6.28 -9.35 2.84
C VAL A 24 5.76 -10.35 1.80
N ALA A 25 4.45 -10.56 1.76
CA ALA A 25 3.82 -11.38 0.75
C ALA A 25 4.12 -10.87 -0.66
N TYR A 26 4.20 -11.80 -1.60
CA TYR A 26 4.48 -11.55 -3.01
C TYR A 26 5.86 -10.93 -3.30
N THR A 27 6.82 -11.01 -2.38
CA THR A 27 8.20 -10.56 -2.64
C THR A 27 9.20 -11.70 -2.84
N ARG A 28 8.72 -12.95 -2.82
CA ARG A 28 9.54 -14.14 -3.10
C ARG A 28 9.35 -14.58 -4.57
N PRO A 29 10.38 -15.18 -5.20
CA PRO A 29 10.21 -15.83 -6.50
C PRO A 29 9.11 -16.90 -6.46
N GLY A 30 8.38 -17.06 -7.57
CA GLY A 30 7.21 -17.92 -7.64
C GLY A 30 5.85 -17.21 -7.52
N LEU A 31 4.78 -17.95 -7.80
CA LEU A 31 3.44 -17.38 -7.97
C LEU A 31 2.62 -17.31 -6.66
N MET A 32 3.13 -17.88 -5.58
CA MET A 32 2.48 -17.93 -4.28
C MET A 32 2.83 -16.70 -3.43
N MET A 33 2.18 -16.54 -2.26
CA MET A 33 2.38 -15.35 -1.43
C MET A 33 3.71 -15.43 -0.68
N ARG A 34 3.97 -16.55 -0.01
CA ARG A 34 5.18 -16.74 0.80
C ARG A 34 5.89 -18.04 0.51
N ILE A 35 5.22 -19.10 0.05
CA ILE A 35 5.87 -20.40 -0.14
C ILE A 35 6.61 -20.49 -1.49
N PRO A 36 7.69 -21.28 -1.60
CA PRO A 36 8.33 -21.54 -2.88
C PRO A 36 7.44 -22.42 -3.77
N THR A 37 7.65 -22.33 -5.09
CA THR A 37 6.85 -23.03 -6.10
C THR A 37 7.71 -23.80 -7.08
N SER A 38 7.18 -24.88 -7.65
CA SER A 38 7.79 -25.58 -8.80
C SER A 38 6.77 -25.69 -9.93
N SER A 39 7.21 -25.66 -11.17
CA SER A 39 6.33 -25.84 -12.33
C SER A 39 6.77 -27.00 -13.19
N VAL A 40 5.83 -27.65 -13.87
CA VAL A 40 6.13 -28.68 -14.89
C VAL A 40 6.76 -28.02 -16.11
N GLU A 41 6.14 -26.94 -16.57
CA GLU A 41 6.60 -26.20 -17.75
C GLU A 41 7.67 -25.16 -17.40
N LYS A 42 8.45 -24.77 -18.40
CA LYS A 42 9.35 -23.63 -18.29
C LYS A 42 8.53 -22.34 -18.16
N ALA A 43 8.93 -21.42 -17.30
CA ALA A 43 8.24 -20.15 -17.15
C ALA A 43 8.06 -19.45 -18.51
N PRO A 44 6.84 -18.95 -18.81
CA PRO A 44 6.55 -18.26 -20.07
C PRO A 44 7.22 -16.88 -20.13
N TYR A 45 7.84 -16.43 -19.04
CA TYR A 45 8.55 -15.17 -18.93
C TYR A 45 10.07 -15.34 -18.92
N ILE A 46 10.78 -14.30 -19.32
CA ILE A 46 12.23 -14.16 -19.16
C ILE A 46 12.50 -13.86 -17.70
N PHE A 47 11.85 -12.83 -17.18
CA PHE A 47 11.89 -12.43 -15.79
C PHE A 47 10.54 -11.86 -15.37
N ARG A 48 10.32 -11.80 -14.06
CA ARG A 48 9.23 -11.06 -13.45
C ARG A 48 9.80 -10.18 -12.35
N THR A 49 9.11 -9.08 -12.11
CA THR A 49 9.45 -8.12 -11.07
C THR A 49 8.18 -7.49 -10.53
N GLY A 50 8.24 -7.00 -9.30
CA GLY A 50 7.08 -6.42 -8.68
C GLY A 50 7.38 -5.87 -7.30
N PHE A 51 6.31 -5.42 -6.65
CA PHE A 51 6.35 -4.99 -5.26
C PHE A 51 5.19 -5.61 -4.48
N GLY A 52 5.37 -5.71 -3.18
CA GLY A 52 4.36 -6.13 -2.21
C GLY A 52 4.33 -5.16 -1.04
N VAL A 53 3.13 -4.92 -0.50
CA VAL A 53 2.89 -4.14 0.71
C VAL A 53 1.95 -4.95 1.59
N GLU A 54 2.28 -5.08 2.86
CA GLU A 54 1.43 -5.66 3.89
C GLU A 54 0.99 -4.57 4.85
N LEU A 55 -0.32 -4.47 5.07
CA LEU A 55 -0.97 -3.58 6.02
C LEU A 55 -1.33 -4.41 7.24
N HIS A 56 -0.56 -4.26 8.33
CA HIS A 56 -0.78 -5.00 9.56
C HIS A 56 -1.79 -4.31 10.48
N ASN A 57 -1.86 -2.97 10.47
CA ASN A 57 -2.86 -2.21 11.21
C ASN A 57 -3.24 -0.93 10.46
N PHE A 58 -4.45 -0.41 10.73
CA PHE A 58 -4.96 0.83 10.13
C PHE A 58 -4.91 2.03 11.09
N ASP A 59 -4.84 1.79 12.41
CA ASP A 59 -4.79 2.83 13.42
C ASP A 59 -4.05 2.35 14.70
N PRO A 60 -2.79 2.79 14.94
CA PRO A 60 -1.93 3.52 14.00
C PRO A 60 -1.53 2.63 12.81
N ILE A 61 -1.30 3.24 11.64
CA ILE A 61 -0.96 2.49 10.43
C ILE A 61 0.42 1.85 10.57
N ASN A 62 0.54 0.55 10.30
CA ASN A 62 1.81 -0.16 10.30
C ASN A 62 1.92 -1.02 9.04
N THR A 63 3.00 -0.82 8.29
CA THR A 63 3.17 -1.39 6.95
C THR A 63 4.52 -2.06 6.79
N ALA A 64 4.54 -3.24 6.18
CA ALA A 64 5.74 -3.83 5.62
C ALA A 64 5.70 -3.70 4.10
N LYS A 65 6.86 -3.55 3.45
CA LYS A 65 6.95 -3.33 1.99
C LYS A 65 8.17 -4.00 1.40
N GLY A 66 8.10 -4.39 0.14
CA GLY A 66 9.26 -4.94 -0.54
C GLY A 66 9.12 -4.99 -2.04
N VAL A 67 10.25 -5.18 -2.70
CA VAL A 67 10.38 -5.33 -4.14
C VAL A 67 11.11 -6.62 -4.45
N TYR A 68 10.83 -7.21 -5.61
CA TYR A 68 11.50 -8.44 -6.02
C TYR A 68 11.74 -8.49 -7.52
N PHE A 69 12.67 -9.38 -7.88
CA PHE A 69 13.00 -9.75 -9.24
C PHE A 69 13.25 -11.26 -9.26
N ASP A 70 12.68 -11.98 -10.23
CA ASP A 70 12.94 -13.40 -10.45
C ASP A 70 13.08 -13.74 -11.93
N MET A 71 13.99 -14.66 -12.22
CA MET A 71 14.28 -15.11 -13.58
C MET A 71 14.51 -16.63 -13.61
N GLU A 72 13.92 -17.29 -14.60
CA GLU A 72 14.21 -18.68 -14.92
C GLU A 72 15.21 -18.77 -16.09
N PHE A 73 16.35 -19.39 -15.82
CA PHE A 73 17.42 -19.67 -16.76
C PHE A 73 17.17 -20.97 -17.54
N ALA A 74 18.12 -21.35 -18.38
CA ALA A 74 18.10 -22.66 -19.03
C ALA A 74 18.27 -23.79 -18.00
N LYS A 75 17.77 -24.99 -18.34
CA LYS A 75 17.90 -26.21 -17.53
C LYS A 75 17.20 -26.15 -16.16
N GLY A 76 16.14 -25.35 -16.03
CA GLY A 76 15.31 -25.30 -14.82
C GLY A 76 15.95 -24.62 -13.62
N PHE A 77 17.08 -23.92 -13.81
CA PHE A 77 17.63 -23.04 -12.80
C PHE A 77 16.83 -21.75 -12.76
N SER A 78 16.60 -21.25 -11.56
CA SER A 78 15.99 -19.94 -11.32
C SER A 78 16.76 -19.23 -10.22
N ALA A 79 16.89 -17.93 -10.38
CA ALA A 79 17.40 -17.07 -9.32
C ALA A 79 16.50 -15.86 -9.18
N GLY A 80 16.46 -15.34 -7.96
CA GLY A 80 15.74 -14.13 -7.65
C GLY A 80 16.42 -13.33 -6.56
N PHE A 81 15.97 -12.09 -6.47
CA PHE A 81 16.43 -11.11 -5.52
C PHE A 81 15.20 -10.41 -4.94
N SER A 82 15.26 -10.09 -3.65
CA SER A 82 14.22 -9.34 -2.96
C SER A 82 14.84 -8.31 -2.03
N ALA A 83 14.33 -7.09 -2.03
CA ALA A 83 14.64 -6.08 -1.02
C ALA A 83 13.37 -5.81 -0.22
N VAL A 84 13.38 -6.12 1.07
CA VAL A 84 12.19 -6.01 1.93
C VAL A 84 12.50 -5.16 3.14
N GLN A 85 11.49 -4.42 3.60
CA GLN A 85 11.49 -3.66 4.82
C GLN A 85 10.25 -4.09 5.62
N GLY A 86 10.48 -4.63 6.82
CA GLY A 86 9.41 -5.07 7.72
C GLY A 86 8.54 -3.92 8.24
N GLY A 87 7.53 -4.25 9.03
CA GLY A 87 6.76 -3.27 9.81
C GLY A 87 7.50 -2.83 11.08
N ASP A 88 7.06 -1.70 11.65
CA ASP A 88 7.55 -1.21 12.93
C ASP A 88 7.12 -2.17 14.07
N THR A 89 8.07 -2.59 14.91
CA THR A 89 7.85 -3.51 16.03
C THR A 89 7.63 -2.83 17.38
N THR A 90 7.64 -1.49 17.43
CA THR A 90 7.33 -0.73 18.63
C THR A 90 5.93 -1.05 19.15
N ALA A 91 5.73 -0.83 20.45
CA ALA A 91 4.46 -1.13 21.09
C ALA A 91 3.32 -0.30 20.44
N LEU A 92 2.15 -0.91 20.28
CA LEU A 92 1.02 -0.33 19.53
C LEU A 92 0.65 1.10 19.94
N ASN A 93 0.76 1.42 21.23
CA ASN A 93 0.48 2.73 21.81
C ASN A 93 1.55 3.81 21.51
N LEU A 94 2.71 3.41 20.98
CA LEU A 94 3.85 4.27 20.68
C LEU A 94 4.20 4.28 19.19
N ILE A 95 3.57 3.44 18.35
CA ILE A 95 3.85 3.36 16.90
C ILE A 95 3.67 4.73 16.22
N SER A 96 2.67 5.54 16.64
CA SER A 96 2.45 6.87 16.07
C SER A 96 3.54 7.90 16.39
N GLU A 97 4.32 7.66 17.46
CA GLU A 97 5.40 8.54 17.93
C GLU A 97 6.79 7.94 17.65
N SER A 98 6.83 6.67 17.23
CA SER A 98 8.02 5.89 16.99
C SER A 98 8.89 6.52 15.89
N GLN A 99 10.19 6.62 16.18
CA GLN A 99 11.22 6.93 15.19
C GLN A 99 11.94 5.67 14.71
N TYR A 100 11.46 4.48 15.09
CA TYR A 100 12.06 3.22 14.69
C TYR A 100 11.79 2.97 13.20
N SER A 101 12.86 2.92 12.41
CA SER A 101 12.78 2.44 11.05
C SER A 101 13.28 0.99 11.02
N PRO A 102 12.44 0.01 10.65
CA PRO A 102 12.89 -1.35 10.46
C PRO A 102 13.99 -1.40 9.38
N GLN A 103 14.95 -2.29 9.58
CA GLN A 103 16.08 -2.46 8.69
C GLN A 103 15.63 -2.97 7.32
N VAL A 104 16.39 -2.62 6.28
CA VAL A 104 16.19 -3.16 4.93
C VAL A 104 16.99 -4.45 4.80
N GLU A 105 16.33 -5.49 4.31
CA GLU A 105 16.89 -6.81 4.10
C GLU A 105 17.02 -7.12 2.62
N PHE A 106 18.19 -7.59 2.20
CA PHE A 106 18.46 -8.03 0.83
C PHE A 106 18.57 -9.54 0.78
N GLY A 107 17.55 -10.19 0.21
CA GLY A 107 17.48 -11.64 0.09
C GLY A 107 17.83 -12.12 -1.32
N PHE A 108 18.71 -13.12 -1.41
CA PHE A 108 18.95 -13.88 -2.63
C PHE A 108 18.30 -15.26 -2.56
N HIS A 109 17.76 -15.69 -3.69
CA HIS A 109 17.00 -16.93 -3.83
C HIS A 109 17.51 -17.70 -5.04
N PHE A 110 17.75 -18.99 -4.87
CA PHE A 110 18.22 -19.90 -5.91
C PHE A 110 17.39 -21.17 -5.86
N GLN A 111 16.89 -21.61 -7.00
CA GLN A 111 16.12 -22.83 -7.08
C GLN A 111 16.46 -23.56 -8.37
N GLN A 112 16.54 -24.88 -8.28
CA GLN A 112 16.71 -25.75 -9.42
C GLN A 112 15.57 -26.76 -9.48
N LYS A 113 14.93 -26.84 -10.64
CA LYS A 113 14.01 -27.91 -11.00
C LYS A 113 14.80 -29.18 -11.27
N ILE A 114 14.70 -30.14 -10.35
CA ILE A 114 15.50 -31.38 -10.37
C ILE A 114 14.86 -32.41 -11.29
N PHE A 115 13.54 -32.56 -11.19
CA PHE A 115 12.83 -33.63 -11.87
C PHE A 115 11.45 -33.15 -12.33
N VAL A 116 11.05 -33.59 -13.52
CA VAL A 116 9.72 -33.37 -14.07
C VAL A 116 9.27 -34.68 -14.70
N TYR A 117 8.09 -35.16 -14.31
CA TYR A 117 7.50 -36.36 -14.88
C TYR A 117 5.98 -36.21 -14.93
N ASN A 118 5.43 -36.28 -16.14
CA ASN A 118 4.03 -35.97 -16.44
C ASN A 118 3.64 -34.63 -15.82
N ASP A 119 2.71 -34.68 -14.88
CA ASP A 119 2.08 -33.55 -14.21
C ASP A 119 2.79 -33.17 -12.90
N ILE A 120 3.89 -33.84 -12.56
CA ILE A 120 4.61 -33.67 -11.29
C ILE A 120 5.98 -33.04 -11.56
N SER A 121 6.35 -32.06 -10.74
CA SER A 121 7.71 -31.50 -10.72
C SER A 121 8.27 -31.46 -9.31
N LEU A 122 9.58 -31.68 -9.20
CA LEU A 122 10.34 -31.60 -7.95
C LEU A 122 11.43 -30.55 -8.12
N SER A 123 11.43 -29.55 -7.25
CA SER A 123 12.48 -28.54 -7.18
C SER A 123 13.12 -28.53 -5.80
N ALA A 124 14.42 -28.25 -5.75
CA ALA A 124 15.11 -27.89 -4.52
C ALA A 124 15.74 -26.52 -4.67
N GLY A 125 15.93 -25.83 -3.57
CA GLY A 125 16.54 -24.52 -3.60
C GLY A 125 17.06 -24.05 -2.26
N LEU A 126 17.72 -22.91 -2.34
CA LEU A 126 18.16 -22.10 -1.24
C LEU A 126 17.43 -20.77 -1.33
N GLN A 127 16.62 -20.48 -0.33
CA GLN A 127 15.85 -19.25 -0.20
C GLN A 127 16.45 -18.45 0.96
N ASP A 128 16.37 -17.13 0.85
CA ASP A 128 16.64 -16.22 1.97
C ASP A 128 18.10 -16.15 2.45
N ILE A 129 19.02 -16.04 1.50
CA ILE A 129 20.37 -15.57 1.82
C ILE A 129 20.26 -14.06 2.07
N VAL A 130 20.01 -13.69 3.33
CA VAL A 130 19.66 -12.32 3.71
C VAL A 130 20.87 -11.55 4.22
N PHE A 131 21.13 -10.39 3.63
CA PHE A 131 22.03 -9.37 4.16
C PHE A 131 21.21 -8.25 4.81
N GLN A 132 21.56 -7.90 6.03
CA GLN A 132 20.94 -6.83 6.80
C GLN A 132 21.89 -5.64 6.92
N ASN A 133 21.35 -4.44 6.89
CA ASN A 133 22.09 -3.22 7.19
C ASN A 133 21.96 -2.91 8.68
N ASN A 134 22.98 -3.26 9.46
CA ASN A 134 23.07 -2.90 10.87
C ASN A 134 23.64 -1.49 11.00
N GLN A 135 22.87 -0.58 11.59
CA GLN A 135 23.32 0.80 11.83
C GLN A 135 24.38 0.90 12.96
N ASP A 136 24.56 -0.16 13.75
CA ASP A 136 25.41 -0.17 14.95
C ASP A 136 26.79 -0.83 14.74
N ASP A 137 27.02 -1.49 13.60
CA ASP A 137 28.30 -2.18 13.29
C ASP A 137 29.12 -1.39 12.26
N GLU A 138 30.45 -1.40 12.36
CA GLU A 138 31.37 -0.82 11.35
C GLU A 138 31.26 -1.52 9.97
N GLN A 139 30.56 -2.65 9.89
CA GLN A 139 30.27 -3.37 8.65
C GLN A 139 28.93 -2.94 8.05
N VAL A 140 28.99 -2.35 6.85
CA VAL A 140 27.83 -1.83 6.11
C VAL A 140 26.76 -2.89 5.80
N LEU A 141 27.12 -4.18 5.72
CA LEU A 141 26.22 -5.29 5.46
C LEU A 141 26.67 -6.55 6.23
N SER A 142 25.79 -7.11 7.06
CA SER A 142 26.00 -8.38 7.77
C SER A 142 25.11 -9.49 7.22
N LEU A 143 25.65 -10.70 7.03
CA LEU A 143 24.88 -11.86 6.60
C LEU A 143 24.07 -12.43 7.79
N ASN A 144 22.76 -12.52 7.66
CA ASN A 144 21.90 -13.20 8.62
C ASN A 144 21.76 -14.67 8.24
N THR A 145 22.47 -15.55 8.95
CA THR A 145 22.48 -17.00 8.71
C THR A 145 21.26 -17.72 9.27
N ASP A 146 20.51 -17.11 10.19
CA ASP A 146 19.36 -17.72 10.85
C ASP A 146 18.15 -17.82 9.90
N LEU A 147 18.11 -16.93 8.91
CA LEU A 147 17.05 -16.86 7.91
C LEU A 147 17.27 -17.79 6.71
N LEU A 148 18.47 -18.34 6.55
CA LEU A 148 18.84 -19.20 5.44
C LEU A 148 17.96 -20.46 5.41
N SER A 149 17.28 -20.71 4.29
CA SER A 149 16.36 -21.84 4.16
C SER A 149 16.69 -22.71 2.95
N PHE A 150 17.05 -23.97 3.19
CA PHE A 150 17.03 -24.98 2.14
C PHE A 150 15.62 -25.54 2.04
N PHE A 151 15.09 -25.72 0.85
CA PHE A 151 13.76 -26.30 0.66
C PHE A 151 13.74 -27.34 -0.43
N LEU A 152 12.77 -28.24 -0.30
CA LEU A 152 12.35 -29.17 -1.34
C LEU A 152 10.85 -28.97 -1.54
N VAL A 153 10.43 -28.78 -2.78
CA VAL A 153 9.02 -28.59 -3.15
C VAL A 153 8.64 -29.55 -4.27
N LEU A 154 7.59 -30.32 -4.01
CA LEU A 154 6.87 -31.12 -4.97
C LEU A 154 5.67 -30.32 -5.46
N ALA A 155 5.49 -30.22 -6.76
CA ALA A 155 4.33 -29.59 -7.37
C ALA A 155 3.60 -30.58 -8.28
N SER A 156 2.28 -30.48 -8.32
CA SER A 156 1.42 -31.22 -9.25
C SER A 156 0.54 -30.22 -9.99
N GLU A 157 0.55 -30.25 -11.32
CA GLU A 157 -0.28 -29.41 -12.18
C GLU A 157 -1.32 -30.25 -12.91
N LYS A 158 -2.59 -29.94 -12.73
CA LYS A 158 -3.69 -30.68 -13.34
C LYS A 158 -4.67 -29.74 -14.04
N ASP A 159 -4.99 -30.07 -15.28
CA ASP A 159 -6.04 -29.40 -16.03
C ASP A 159 -7.41 -29.96 -15.64
N LEU A 160 -8.34 -29.06 -15.29
CA LEU A 160 -9.69 -29.33 -14.79
C LEU A 160 -10.69 -28.62 -15.72
N GLY A 161 -10.68 -28.98 -17.00
CA GLY A 161 -11.48 -28.31 -18.03
C GLY A 161 -10.97 -26.90 -18.28
N ASP A 162 -11.82 -25.90 -18.06
CA ASP A 162 -11.47 -24.47 -18.20
C ASP A 162 -10.64 -23.92 -17.02
N TYR A 163 -10.39 -24.75 -16.01
CA TYR A 163 -9.60 -24.42 -14.83
C TYR A 163 -8.27 -25.17 -14.88
N LYS A 164 -7.22 -24.58 -14.31
CA LYS A 164 -5.94 -25.28 -14.08
C LYS A 164 -5.59 -25.19 -12.59
N MET A 165 -5.35 -26.34 -11.96
CA MET A 165 -4.97 -26.42 -10.55
C MET A 165 -3.51 -26.81 -10.44
N SER A 166 -2.73 -26.01 -9.71
CA SER A 166 -1.37 -26.35 -9.31
C SER A 166 -1.33 -26.50 -7.80
N THR A 167 -0.91 -27.65 -7.29
CA THR A 167 -0.73 -27.92 -5.87
C THR A 167 0.74 -28.03 -5.55
N PHE A 168 1.17 -27.45 -4.43
CA PHE A 168 2.54 -27.41 -3.95
C PHE A 168 2.59 -28.03 -2.55
N MET A 169 3.56 -28.89 -2.29
CA MET A 169 3.84 -29.44 -0.97
C MET A 169 5.35 -29.54 -0.80
N GLY A 170 5.85 -29.13 0.35
CA GLY A 170 7.28 -29.16 0.57
C GLY A 170 7.68 -29.05 2.02
N PHE A 171 8.99 -29.16 2.24
CA PHE A 171 9.61 -28.93 3.52
C PHE A 171 10.84 -28.04 3.34
N GLY A 172 11.20 -27.28 4.37
CA GLY A 172 12.42 -26.47 4.36
C GLY A 172 13.08 -26.36 5.73
N THR A 173 14.39 -26.18 5.75
CA THR A 173 15.23 -26.18 6.96
C THR A 173 15.28 -24.83 7.67
N GLY A 174 14.93 -23.74 6.98
CA GLY A 174 14.91 -22.39 7.56
C GLY A 174 13.52 -21.99 8.06
N GLY A 175 13.46 -20.84 8.73
CA GLY A 175 12.22 -20.21 9.20
C GLY A 175 11.28 -19.81 8.06
N LEU A 176 10.62 -20.78 7.45
CA LEU A 176 9.31 -20.59 6.82
C LEU A 176 8.21 -20.58 7.92
N GLY A 177 8.53 -21.15 9.10
CA GLY A 177 7.84 -21.11 10.39
C GLY A 177 8.31 -19.94 11.31
N PRO A 178 7.62 -19.60 12.43
CA PRO A 178 7.82 -18.34 13.13
C PRO A 178 9.11 -18.36 13.97
N MET A 179 10.03 -17.43 13.71
CA MET A 179 11.01 -17.00 14.71
C MET A 179 10.30 -16.02 15.66
N ASP A 180 9.61 -16.53 16.68
CA ASP A 180 9.13 -15.68 17.76
C ASP A 180 10.29 -15.20 18.65
N SER A 181 10.18 -13.96 19.10
CA SER A 181 11.12 -13.24 19.96
C SER A 181 11.06 -13.67 21.43
N VAL A 182 10.06 -14.48 21.81
CA VAL A 182 9.97 -15.08 23.15
C VAL A 182 10.44 -16.53 23.08
N LYS A 183 11.69 -16.78 23.51
CA LYS A 183 12.05 -18.11 24.03
C LYS A 183 11.18 -18.36 25.25
N VAL A 184 10.06 -19.05 25.08
CA VAL A 184 9.53 -19.85 26.18
C VAL A 184 10.68 -20.76 26.58
N ILE A 185 11.09 -20.72 27.85
CA ILE A 185 12.03 -21.69 28.40
C ILE A 185 11.30 -23.04 28.39
N SER A 186 11.23 -23.67 27.22
CA SER A 186 10.97 -25.08 27.10
C SER A 186 12.33 -25.75 27.26
N ASP A 187 12.49 -26.36 28.42
CA ASP A 187 13.62 -27.19 28.79
C ASP A 187 13.66 -28.41 27.85
N SER A 188 14.24 -28.23 26.67
CA SER A 188 14.64 -29.28 25.72
C SER A 188 15.23 -28.63 24.48
N ALA A 189 16.41 -29.12 24.07
CA ALA A 189 17.07 -28.75 22.83
C ALA A 189 16.12 -28.91 21.63
N GLN A 190 15.54 -27.81 21.15
CA GLN A 190 14.77 -27.79 19.91
C GLN A 190 15.73 -27.59 18.74
N THR A 191 16.20 -28.73 18.23
CA THR A 191 16.60 -28.97 16.85
C THR A 191 15.79 -28.12 15.87
N ALA A 192 16.46 -27.50 14.89
CA ALA A 192 15.85 -26.78 13.78
C ALA A 192 14.74 -27.64 13.14
N ASN A 193 13.49 -27.34 13.47
CA ASN A 193 12.34 -28.04 12.91
C ASN A 193 12.17 -27.61 11.46
N ALA A 194 12.35 -28.55 10.54
CA ALA A 194 12.03 -28.31 9.14
C ALA A 194 10.53 -27.96 9.02
N GLY A 195 10.22 -26.77 8.50
CA GLY A 195 8.85 -26.31 8.30
C GLY A 195 8.22 -27.03 7.11
N VAL A 196 7.01 -27.56 7.30
CA VAL A 196 6.18 -28.10 6.22
C VAL A 196 5.27 -27.00 5.69
N PHE A 197 5.16 -26.90 4.37
CA PHE A 197 4.25 -25.97 3.72
C PHE A 197 3.44 -26.67 2.64
N VAL A 198 2.24 -26.15 2.40
CA VAL A 198 1.31 -26.63 1.39
C VAL A 198 0.67 -25.43 0.73
N GLY A 199 0.42 -25.48 -0.57
CA GLY A 199 -0.37 -24.45 -1.22
C GLY A 199 -1.04 -24.96 -2.49
N PHE A 200 -1.99 -24.18 -2.97
CA PHE A 200 -2.61 -24.39 -4.25
C PHE A 200 -2.78 -23.06 -4.99
N LEU A 201 -2.75 -23.15 -6.31
CA LEU A 201 -3.01 -22.07 -7.24
C LEU A 201 -4.08 -22.58 -8.21
N LEU A 202 -5.27 -22.01 -8.14
CA LEU A 202 -6.36 -22.30 -9.05
C LEU A 202 -6.49 -21.19 -10.07
N LYS A 203 -6.08 -21.46 -11.30
CA LYS A 203 -6.27 -20.58 -12.44
C LYS A 203 -7.69 -20.73 -12.98
N THR A 204 -8.40 -19.61 -13.03
CA THR A 204 -9.80 -19.54 -13.46
C THR A 204 -9.91 -18.97 -14.88
N PRO A 205 -10.99 -19.27 -15.62
CA PRO A 205 -11.22 -18.72 -16.95
C PRO A 205 -11.67 -17.25 -16.93
N TYR A 206 -11.97 -16.69 -15.75
CA TYR A 206 -12.28 -15.28 -15.59
C TYR A 206 -11.10 -14.44 -16.09
N PHE A 207 -11.38 -13.43 -16.91
CA PHE A 207 -10.35 -12.64 -17.59
C PHE A 207 -9.44 -13.50 -18.51
N GLY A 208 -9.97 -14.56 -19.13
CA GLY A 208 -9.19 -15.44 -20.00
C GLY A 208 -8.44 -14.75 -21.15
N ARG A 209 -9.00 -13.64 -21.69
CA ARG A 209 -8.32 -12.83 -22.73
C ARG A 209 -7.06 -12.12 -22.23
N THR A 210 -6.96 -11.85 -20.94
CA THR A 210 -5.80 -11.21 -20.29
C THR A 210 -4.98 -12.18 -19.44
N GLY A 211 -5.23 -13.49 -19.56
CA GLY A 211 -4.38 -14.52 -18.96
C GLY A 211 -4.96 -15.25 -17.75
N GLY A 212 -6.22 -15.01 -17.37
CA GLY A 212 -6.92 -15.74 -16.29
C GLY A 212 -6.60 -15.23 -14.89
N MET A 213 -7.61 -15.15 -14.03
CA MET A 213 -7.45 -14.83 -12.60
C MET A 213 -7.02 -16.06 -11.81
N ASP A 214 -6.02 -15.91 -10.94
CA ASP A 214 -5.58 -16.99 -10.06
C ASP A 214 -6.12 -16.80 -8.65
N ILE A 215 -6.60 -17.89 -8.05
CA ILE A 215 -6.92 -17.98 -6.62
C ILE A 215 -5.76 -18.71 -5.96
N VAL A 216 -5.19 -18.09 -4.93
CA VAL A 216 -4.03 -18.59 -4.20
C VAL A 216 -4.49 -18.97 -2.80
N GLY A 217 -4.12 -20.16 -2.34
CA GLY A 217 -4.24 -20.54 -0.94
C GLY A 217 -2.98 -21.24 -0.49
N GLU A 218 -2.42 -20.84 0.65
CA GLU A 218 -1.21 -21.45 1.19
C GLU A 218 -1.26 -21.59 2.70
N PHE A 219 -0.53 -22.57 3.18
CA PHE A 219 -0.11 -22.74 4.55
C PHE A 219 1.42 -22.72 4.54
N ASP A 220 2.02 -21.70 5.14
CA ASP A 220 3.46 -21.47 5.12
C ASP A 220 4.22 -22.16 6.27
N GLY A 221 3.50 -22.90 7.12
CA GLY A 221 4.02 -23.50 8.35
C GLY A 221 3.65 -22.70 9.60
N THR A 222 3.29 -21.42 9.47
CA THR A 222 2.87 -20.54 10.58
C THR A 222 1.37 -20.25 10.61
N GLY A 223 0.76 -20.18 9.43
CA GLY A 223 -0.62 -19.75 9.27
C GLY A 223 -1.12 -19.95 7.86
N VAL A 224 -2.39 -19.63 7.66
CA VAL A 224 -3.09 -19.77 6.38
C VAL A 224 -3.17 -18.41 5.70
N ASN A 225 -2.65 -18.34 4.48
CA ASN A 225 -2.69 -17.15 3.65
C ASN A 225 -3.56 -17.42 2.42
N VAL A 226 -4.36 -16.44 2.01
CA VAL A 226 -5.28 -16.55 0.88
C VAL A 226 -5.14 -15.31 0.01
N GLY A 227 -5.06 -15.49 -1.30
CA GLY A 227 -4.81 -14.42 -2.26
C GLY A 227 -5.58 -14.55 -3.55
N LEU A 228 -5.66 -13.44 -4.27
CA LEU A 228 -6.20 -13.31 -5.62
C LEU A 228 -5.17 -12.60 -6.49
N ARG A 229 -4.90 -13.17 -7.66
CA ARG A 229 -4.02 -12.55 -8.67
C ARG A 229 -4.85 -12.20 -9.89
N ILE A 230 -5.16 -10.92 -10.01
CA ILE A 230 -6.10 -10.36 -10.99
C ILE A 230 -5.29 -9.83 -12.19
N PRO A 231 -5.47 -10.37 -13.40
CA PRO A 231 -4.77 -9.87 -14.59
C PRO A 231 -5.35 -8.54 -15.03
N LEU A 232 -4.50 -7.50 -15.05
CA LEU A 232 -4.83 -6.20 -15.64
C LEU A 232 -4.58 -6.22 -17.15
N THR A 233 -3.51 -6.90 -17.58
CA THR A 233 -3.16 -7.17 -18.98
C THR A 233 -2.51 -8.56 -19.06
N SER A 234 -1.96 -8.95 -20.22
CA SER A 234 -1.18 -10.20 -20.34
C SER A 234 0.07 -10.23 -19.45
N ASP A 235 0.62 -9.07 -19.13
CA ASP A 235 1.94 -8.93 -18.52
C ASP A 235 1.86 -8.35 -17.10
N TYR A 236 0.80 -7.59 -16.79
CA TYR A 236 0.59 -6.92 -15.51
C TYR A 236 -0.52 -7.58 -14.69
N ARG A 237 -0.24 -7.82 -13.41
CA ARG A 237 -1.17 -8.43 -12.45
C ARG A 237 -1.21 -7.61 -11.15
N LEU A 238 -2.41 -7.55 -10.58
CA LEU A 238 -2.69 -7.02 -9.25
C LEU A 238 -2.90 -8.20 -8.30
N ASN A 239 -2.08 -8.27 -7.25
CA ASN A 239 -2.17 -9.31 -6.23
C ASN A 239 -2.82 -8.71 -4.98
N LEU A 240 -3.90 -9.33 -4.52
CA LEU A 240 -4.56 -9.00 -3.26
C LEU A 240 -4.54 -10.23 -2.38
N GLY A 241 -4.55 -10.07 -1.06
CA GLY A 241 -4.64 -11.23 -0.19
C GLY A 241 -4.64 -10.89 1.28
N PHE A 242 -4.83 -11.92 2.09
CA PHE A 242 -4.73 -11.87 3.54
C PHE A 242 -3.70 -12.90 4.00
N THR A 243 -2.82 -12.51 4.91
CA THR A 243 -1.95 -13.45 5.63
C THR A 243 -2.53 -13.77 7.00
N HIS A 244 -2.24 -14.96 7.51
CA HIS A 244 -2.66 -15.45 8.83
C HIS A 244 -4.15 -15.27 9.11
N ILE A 245 -4.99 -15.66 8.15
CA ILE A 245 -6.45 -15.46 8.21
C ILE A 245 -7.08 -16.13 9.44
N GLU A 246 -6.46 -17.20 9.95
CA GLU A 246 -6.87 -17.92 11.16
C GLU A 246 -6.81 -17.06 12.43
N ARG A 247 -6.05 -15.95 12.41
CA ARG A 247 -5.88 -15.03 13.53
C ARG A 247 -6.81 -13.83 13.46
N LEU A 248 -7.67 -13.73 12.44
CA LEU A 248 -8.77 -12.76 12.44
C LEU A 248 -9.81 -13.12 13.51
N PRO A 249 -10.25 -12.16 14.36
CA PRO A 249 -10.25 -10.71 14.15
C PRO A 249 -9.15 -9.93 14.90
N SER A 250 -8.05 -10.55 15.34
CA SER A 250 -7.01 -9.94 16.20
C SER A 250 -6.12 -8.88 15.51
N TRP A 251 -6.62 -8.25 14.46
CA TRP A 251 -5.94 -7.26 13.62
C TRP A 251 -5.48 -6.01 14.36
N LYS A 252 -6.23 -5.61 15.40
CA LYS A 252 -5.94 -4.41 16.20
C LYS A 252 -4.99 -4.67 17.36
N THR A 253 -4.41 -5.87 17.44
CA THR A 253 -3.52 -6.25 18.54
C THR A 253 -2.07 -5.90 18.18
N ARG A 254 -1.13 -6.15 19.10
CA ARG A 254 0.29 -5.83 18.90
C ARG A 254 0.84 -6.59 17.69
N TYR A 255 1.67 -5.93 16.89
CA TYR A 255 2.45 -6.59 15.83
C TYR A 255 3.43 -7.63 16.42
N TRP A 256 3.37 -8.85 15.90
CA TRP A 256 4.08 -10.06 16.34
C TRP A 256 4.28 -10.99 15.13
N THR A 257 5.05 -12.06 15.27
CA THR A 257 5.26 -13.00 14.17
C THR A 257 3.97 -13.74 13.82
N GLY A 258 3.62 -13.68 12.54
CA GLY A 258 2.34 -14.17 12.02
C GLY A 258 1.15 -13.27 12.35
N HIS A 259 1.34 -11.96 12.56
CA HIS A 259 0.22 -11.03 12.64
C HIS A 259 -0.57 -11.02 11.32
N PRO A 260 -1.91 -11.08 11.32
CA PRO A 260 -2.69 -11.02 10.10
C PRO A 260 -2.45 -9.70 9.37
N ALA A 261 -2.34 -9.75 8.04
CA ALA A 261 -2.12 -8.55 7.25
C ALA A 261 -2.93 -8.58 5.97
N PHE A 262 -3.27 -7.40 5.49
CA PHE A 262 -3.86 -7.23 4.17
C PHE A 262 -2.72 -6.94 3.21
N THR A 263 -2.65 -7.71 2.14
CA THR A 263 -1.54 -7.69 1.21
C THR A 263 -2.00 -7.11 -0.12
N VAL A 264 -1.22 -6.17 -0.63
CA VAL A 264 -1.39 -5.57 -1.95
C VAL A 264 -0.06 -5.68 -2.67
N GLY A 265 -0.05 -6.33 -3.81
CA GLY A 265 1.14 -6.46 -4.64
C GLY A 265 0.83 -6.18 -6.10
N PHE A 266 1.87 -5.85 -6.85
CA PHE A 266 1.81 -5.65 -8.28
C PHE A 266 2.99 -6.35 -8.92
N ASP A 267 2.73 -7.15 -9.95
CA ASP A 267 3.75 -7.88 -10.69
C ASP A 267 3.66 -7.63 -12.19
N MET A 268 4.84 -7.55 -12.81
CA MET A 268 5.06 -7.47 -14.23
C MET A 268 5.89 -8.68 -14.66
N ALA A 269 5.39 -9.47 -15.61
CA ALA A 269 6.10 -10.59 -16.20
C ALA A 269 6.43 -10.28 -17.67
N VAL A 270 7.71 -10.32 -18.02
CA VAL A 270 8.15 -10.04 -19.40
C VAL A 270 8.18 -11.34 -20.19
N PRO A 271 7.38 -11.49 -21.27
CA PRO A 271 7.25 -12.75 -22.00
C PRO A 271 8.55 -13.14 -22.69
N ARG A 272 8.80 -14.45 -22.76
CA ARG A 272 9.93 -15.01 -23.51
C ARG A 272 9.57 -15.10 -25.00
N ALA A 273 10.19 -14.26 -25.83
CA ALA A 273 10.07 -14.36 -27.28
C ALA A 273 10.64 -15.72 -27.74
N GLY A 274 9.77 -16.63 -28.20
CA GLY A 274 10.21 -17.92 -28.77
C GLY A 274 9.45 -19.19 -28.36
N GLY A 275 8.27 -19.09 -27.74
CA GLY A 275 7.36 -20.23 -27.57
C GLY A 275 6.02 -19.90 -28.22
N GLY A 276 5.62 -20.64 -29.24
CA GLY A 276 4.45 -20.36 -30.07
C GLY A 276 3.13 -20.39 -29.31
N LEU A 277 2.77 -19.26 -28.70
CA LEU A 277 1.39 -18.82 -28.63
C LEU A 277 1.31 -17.62 -29.57
N ARG A 278 0.42 -17.70 -30.55
CA ARG A 278 -0.03 -16.54 -31.33
C ARG A 278 -0.79 -15.61 -30.39
N SER A 279 -0.10 -15.00 -29.44
CA SER A 279 -0.51 -13.75 -28.84
C SER A 279 -0.42 -12.72 -29.95
N THR A 280 -1.52 -12.04 -30.21
CA THR A 280 -1.58 -10.88 -31.10
C THR A 280 -0.56 -9.86 -30.61
N SER A 281 0.60 -9.91 -31.24
CA SER A 281 1.76 -9.03 -31.09
C SER A 281 1.30 -7.58 -30.92
N SER A 282 1.45 -7.09 -29.70
CA SER A 282 1.56 -5.67 -29.37
C SER A 282 3.05 -5.34 -29.32
N GLY A 283 3.65 -5.13 -30.49
CA GLY A 283 5.04 -4.68 -30.62
C GLY A 283 5.49 -4.73 -32.10
N PRO A 284 6.34 -3.80 -32.57
CA PRO A 284 6.85 -3.83 -33.93
C PRO A 284 7.60 -5.15 -34.16
N SER A 285 7.16 -5.93 -35.14
CA SER A 285 7.68 -7.28 -35.34
C SER A 285 9.11 -7.26 -35.88
N ASN A 286 9.96 -8.14 -35.35
CA ASN A 286 11.32 -8.34 -35.84
C ASN A 286 11.30 -8.93 -37.26
N GLN A 287 12.16 -8.40 -38.13
CA GLN A 287 12.35 -8.87 -39.52
C GLN A 287 12.49 -10.39 -39.60
N PRO A 288 11.93 -11.05 -40.64
CA PRO A 288 12.17 -12.47 -40.86
C PRO A 288 13.60 -12.69 -41.34
N LEU A 289 14.46 -13.22 -40.45
CA LEU A 289 15.74 -13.81 -40.83
C LEU A 289 15.48 -15.11 -41.61
N PHE A 290 15.80 -15.11 -42.90
CA PHE A 290 15.85 -16.31 -43.74
C PHE A 290 16.88 -17.30 -43.16
N ARG A 291 16.41 -18.38 -42.53
CA ARG A 291 17.22 -19.57 -42.26
C ARG A 291 16.90 -20.60 -43.34
N GLY A 292 17.74 -20.65 -44.38
CA GLY A 292 17.71 -21.71 -45.37
C GLY A 292 17.95 -23.07 -44.71
N SER A 293 16.94 -23.92 -44.70
CA SER A 293 17.07 -25.34 -44.40
C SER A 293 17.62 -26.03 -45.65
N ALA A 294 18.92 -26.33 -45.67
CA ALA A 294 19.52 -27.21 -46.66
C ALA A 294 19.14 -28.66 -46.33
N SER A 295 18.02 -29.13 -46.86
CA SER A 295 17.74 -30.56 -47.01
C SER A 295 18.15 -30.98 -48.42
N SER A 296 19.25 -31.72 -48.53
CA SER A 296 19.70 -32.36 -49.76
C SER A 296 18.75 -33.50 -50.15
N SER A 297 17.96 -33.33 -51.20
CA SER A 297 17.58 -34.44 -52.10
C SER A 297 17.15 -33.92 -53.47
N GLU A 298 17.54 -34.73 -54.45
CA GLU A 298 17.58 -34.61 -55.91
C GLU A 298 16.46 -33.90 -56.69
N SER A 299 16.92 -33.37 -57.84
CA SER A 299 16.27 -33.38 -59.16
C SER A 299 14.89 -32.75 -59.29
N GLY A 300 14.89 -31.49 -59.71
CA GLY A 300 13.72 -30.84 -60.32
C GLY A 300 14.01 -29.39 -60.60
N SER A 301 14.24 -29.05 -61.86
CA SER A 301 14.33 -27.67 -62.34
C SER A 301 13.06 -26.89 -61.96
N ILE A 302 13.19 -25.90 -61.07
CA ILE A 302 12.16 -24.89 -60.81
C ILE A 302 12.69 -23.53 -61.32
N PRO A 303 11.94 -22.77 -62.14
CA PRO A 303 12.45 -21.52 -62.71
C PRO A 303 12.54 -20.41 -61.65
N ALA A 304 13.68 -19.72 -61.62
CA ALA A 304 14.03 -18.65 -60.67
C ALA A 304 13.27 -17.32 -60.87
N TYR A 305 12.03 -17.34 -61.35
CA TYR A 305 11.27 -16.12 -61.72
C TYR A 305 9.90 -15.98 -61.03
N MET A 306 9.61 -16.80 -60.02
CA MET A 306 8.41 -16.69 -59.19
C MET A 306 8.83 -16.45 -57.75
N ASP A 307 9.17 -15.21 -57.37
CA ASP A 307 9.13 -14.85 -55.94
C ASP A 307 9.24 -13.37 -55.57
N SER A 308 9.51 -12.45 -56.51
CA SER A 308 9.64 -11.02 -56.16
C SER A 308 8.29 -10.32 -55.96
N THR A 309 7.25 -10.72 -56.70
CA THR A 309 5.89 -10.16 -56.57
C THR A 309 5.15 -10.70 -55.35
N ILE A 310 5.34 -11.98 -55.02
CA ILE A 310 4.78 -12.60 -53.80
C ILE A 310 5.50 -12.06 -52.56
N ALA A 311 6.84 -11.96 -52.59
CA ALA A 311 7.59 -11.34 -51.50
C ALA A 311 7.24 -9.84 -51.31
N MET A 312 7.02 -9.10 -52.40
CA MET A 312 6.52 -7.72 -52.32
C MET A 312 5.11 -7.67 -51.73
N ALA A 313 4.21 -8.57 -52.13
CA ALA A 313 2.86 -8.65 -51.57
C ALA A 313 2.89 -8.98 -50.07
N ASP A 314 3.69 -9.95 -49.64
CA ASP A 314 3.85 -10.30 -48.22
C ASP A 314 4.46 -9.15 -47.42
N PHE A 315 5.47 -8.47 -47.95
CA PHE A 315 6.04 -7.26 -47.33
C PHE A 315 4.98 -6.16 -47.17
N THR A 316 4.17 -5.91 -48.22
CA THR A 316 3.11 -4.91 -48.15
C THR A 316 2.06 -5.27 -47.11
N VAL A 317 1.61 -6.53 -47.04
CA VAL A 317 0.63 -7.01 -46.06
C VAL A 317 1.17 -6.91 -44.63
N LEU A 318 2.44 -7.27 -44.40
CA LEU A 318 3.09 -7.15 -43.10
C LEU A 318 3.22 -5.68 -42.67
N SER A 319 3.64 -4.79 -43.57
CA SER A 319 3.74 -3.36 -43.27
C SER A 319 2.37 -2.73 -42.93
N LEU A 320 1.31 -3.17 -43.62
CA LEU A 320 -0.06 -2.73 -43.39
C LEU A 320 -0.58 -3.25 -42.05
N ARG A 321 -0.25 -4.50 -41.71
CA ARG A 321 -0.57 -5.10 -40.40
C ARG A 321 0.12 -4.39 -39.24
N ASP A 322 1.38 -4.03 -39.40
CA ASP A 322 2.14 -3.28 -38.39
C ASP A 322 1.57 -1.87 -38.23
N SER A 323 1.22 -1.21 -39.33
CA SER A 323 0.54 0.09 -39.33
C SER A 323 -0.81 0.03 -38.61
N MET A 324 -1.61 -1.01 -38.86
CA MET A 324 -2.87 -1.22 -38.14
C MET A 324 -2.66 -1.50 -36.65
N SER A 325 -1.60 -2.24 -36.30
CA SER A 325 -1.26 -2.51 -34.89
C SER A 325 -0.83 -1.24 -34.16
N MET A 326 -0.04 -0.37 -34.82
CA MET A 326 0.35 0.93 -34.29
C MET A 326 -0.87 1.85 -34.11
N MET A 327 -1.75 1.93 -35.11
CA MET A 327 -2.98 2.70 -35.04
C MET A 327 -3.91 2.21 -33.91
N ASN A 328 -4.01 0.89 -33.70
CA ASN A 328 -4.78 0.33 -32.60
C ASN A 328 -4.20 0.70 -31.23
N ASN A 329 -2.88 0.77 -31.10
CA ASN A 329 -2.21 1.19 -29.87
C ASN A 329 -2.41 2.69 -29.62
N GLU A 330 -2.32 3.53 -30.65
CA GLU A 330 -2.63 4.96 -30.56
C GLU A 330 -4.09 5.18 -30.15
N MET A 331 -5.03 4.46 -30.75
CA MET A 331 -6.45 4.49 -30.38
C MET A 331 -6.68 4.11 -28.91
N ARG A 332 -5.96 3.12 -28.38
CA ARG A 332 -6.04 2.74 -26.96
C ARG A 332 -5.48 3.83 -26.06
N ASN A 333 -4.34 4.42 -26.42
CA ASN A 333 -3.74 5.51 -25.66
C ASN A 333 -4.68 6.73 -25.62
N LEU A 334 -5.27 7.09 -26.76
CA LEU A 334 -6.27 8.16 -26.87
C LEU A 334 -7.52 7.87 -26.02
N MET A 335 -8.00 6.62 -25.98
CA MET A 335 -9.12 6.24 -25.08
C MET A 335 -8.76 6.43 -23.60
N VAL A 336 -7.55 6.06 -23.19
CA VAL A 336 -7.10 6.25 -21.81
C VAL A 336 -7.00 7.74 -21.47
N GLN A 337 -6.45 8.55 -22.37
CA GLN A 337 -6.38 10.01 -22.19
C GLN A 337 -7.78 10.64 -22.11
N LEU A 338 -8.71 10.21 -22.97
CA LEU A 338 -10.09 10.69 -22.96
C LEU A 338 -10.77 10.37 -21.62
N SER A 339 -10.62 9.13 -21.14
CA SER A 339 -11.15 8.71 -19.84
C SER A 339 -10.57 9.54 -18.68
N ALA A 340 -9.27 9.82 -18.71
CA ALA A 340 -8.63 10.66 -17.71
C ALA A 340 -9.18 12.10 -17.72
N LEU A 341 -9.35 12.69 -18.91
CA LEU A 341 -9.93 14.03 -19.06
C LEU A 341 -11.41 14.09 -18.62
N GLU A 342 -12.18 13.04 -18.88
CA GLU A 342 -13.57 12.93 -18.41
C GLU A 342 -13.65 12.89 -16.87
N GLN A 343 -12.77 12.13 -16.22
CA GLN A 343 -12.68 12.10 -14.76
C GLN A 343 -12.28 13.45 -14.16
N GLU A 344 -11.30 14.13 -14.77
CA GLU A 344 -10.88 15.48 -14.34
C GLU A 344 -12.04 16.48 -14.46
N SER A 345 -12.78 16.42 -15.57
CA SER A 345 -13.97 17.27 -15.77
C SER A 345 -15.03 17.02 -14.70
N GLN A 346 -15.34 15.76 -14.37
CA GLN A 346 -16.29 15.41 -13.32
C GLN A 346 -15.84 15.92 -11.95
N PHE A 347 -14.57 15.74 -11.62
CA PHE A 347 -13.99 16.23 -10.37
C PHE A 347 -14.12 17.76 -10.23
N LEU A 348 -13.84 18.50 -11.31
CA LEU A 348 -13.98 19.95 -11.34
C LEU A 348 -15.44 20.39 -11.16
N VAL A 349 -16.37 19.69 -11.81
CA VAL A 349 -17.82 19.96 -11.68
C VAL A 349 -18.28 19.76 -10.25
N ASP A 350 -17.85 18.69 -9.59
CA ASP A 350 -18.24 18.41 -8.20
C ASP A 350 -17.60 19.38 -7.21
N SER A 351 -16.34 19.76 -7.43
CA SER A 351 -15.65 20.81 -6.67
C SER A 351 -16.40 22.15 -6.78
N LEU A 352 -16.85 22.53 -7.98
CA LEU A 352 -17.64 23.74 -8.20
C LEU A 352 -18.99 23.68 -7.45
N LYS A 353 -19.69 22.54 -7.50
CA LYS A 353 -20.95 22.36 -6.76
C LYS A 353 -20.73 22.51 -5.27
N GLN A 354 -19.65 21.92 -4.73
CA GLN A 354 -19.32 22.01 -3.31
C GLN A 354 -19.02 23.45 -2.89
N LEU A 355 -18.26 24.21 -3.68
CA LEU A 355 -18.00 25.63 -3.42
C LEU A 355 -19.27 26.47 -3.46
N LYS A 356 -20.18 26.21 -4.41
CA LYS A 356 -21.47 26.91 -4.49
C LYS A 356 -22.34 26.59 -3.27
N LEU A 357 -22.38 25.33 -2.85
CA LEU A 357 -23.13 24.91 -1.68
C LEU A 357 -22.56 25.53 -0.40
N SER A 358 -21.24 25.47 -0.21
CA SER A 358 -20.59 26.04 0.97
C SER A 358 -20.81 27.55 1.06
N LYS A 359 -20.75 28.28 -0.08
CA LYS A 359 -21.09 29.70 -0.15
C LYS A 359 -22.55 29.95 0.26
N ASN A 360 -23.51 29.20 -0.29
CA ASN A 360 -24.92 29.35 0.05
C ASN A 360 -25.20 29.08 1.55
N VAL A 361 -24.59 28.03 2.12
CA VAL A 361 -24.69 27.72 3.54
C VAL A 361 -24.05 28.83 4.38
N HIS A 362 -22.88 29.32 3.98
CA HIS A 362 -22.18 30.40 4.67
C HIS A 362 -23.00 31.71 4.67
N GLU A 363 -23.62 32.07 3.54
CA GLU A 363 -24.52 33.22 3.41
C GLU A 363 -25.79 33.04 4.25
N LYS A 364 -26.42 31.86 4.21
CA LYS A 364 -27.59 31.55 5.02
C LYS A 364 -27.28 31.67 6.51
N ASN A 365 -26.21 31.03 6.97
CA ASN A 365 -25.79 31.09 8.38
C ASN A 365 -25.44 32.53 8.78
N MET A 366 -24.83 33.32 7.89
CA MET A 366 -24.56 34.74 8.15
C MET A 366 -25.86 35.52 8.33
N ASN A 367 -26.84 35.33 7.45
CA ASN A 367 -28.13 36.00 7.54
C ASN A 367 -28.90 35.62 8.81
N GLU A 368 -28.87 34.34 9.20
CA GLU A 368 -29.50 33.86 10.43
C GLU A 368 -28.78 34.39 11.67
N ALA A 369 -27.45 34.36 11.71
CA ALA A 369 -26.64 34.96 12.77
C ALA A 369 -26.95 36.46 12.95
N MET A 370 -27.00 37.22 11.85
CA MET A 370 -27.35 38.65 11.88
C MET A 370 -28.78 38.91 12.36
N ARG A 371 -29.73 38.01 12.10
CA ARG A 371 -31.09 38.09 12.66
C ARG A 371 -31.09 37.91 14.17
N HIS A 372 -30.34 36.92 14.67
CA HIS A 372 -30.15 36.70 16.10
C HIS A 372 -29.48 37.91 16.78
N LEU A 373 -28.45 38.51 16.18
CA LEU A 373 -27.86 39.76 16.68
C LEU A 373 -28.81 40.95 16.68
N SER A 374 -29.70 41.03 15.69
CA SER A 374 -30.71 42.09 15.65
C SER A 374 -31.75 41.90 16.77
N ARG A 375 -32.09 40.65 17.11
CA ARG A 375 -32.99 40.33 18.24
C ARG A 375 -32.31 40.59 19.59
N SER A 376 -31.06 40.19 19.75
CA SER A 376 -30.32 40.43 20.99
C SER A 376 -30.22 41.92 21.31
N LEU A 377 -30.04 42.76 20.28
CA LEU A 377 -30.04 44.21 20.44
C LEU A 377 -31.39 44.73 20.96
N ARG A 378 -32.51 44.20 20.46
CA ARG A 378 -33.85 44.58 20.93
C ARG A 378 -34.06 44.21 22.40
N TYR A 379 -33.69 43.00 22.80
CA TYR A 379 -33.76 42.58 24.21
C TYR A 379 -32.82 43.38 25.10
N PHE A 380 -31.63 43.73 24.61
CA PHE A 380 -30.69 44.59 25.35
C PHE A 380 -31.28 45.95 25.67
N TYR A 381 -31.93 46.61 24.69
CA TYR A 381 -32.63 47.88 24.94
C TYR A 381 -33.90 47.74 25.79
N ALA A 382 -34.54 46.58 25.77
CA ALA A 382 -35.65 46.26 26.67
C ALA A 382 -35.21 45.98 28.13
N GLY A 383 -33.91 45.82 28.38
CA GLY A 383 -33.35 45.45 29.69
C GLY A 383 -33.34 43.94 29.97
N ASP A 384 -33.80 43.12 29.03
CA ASP A 384 -33.86 41.65 29.14
C ASP A 384 -32.50 41.02 28.79
N PHE A 385 -31.48 41.29 29.61
CA PHE A 385 -30.09 40.90 29.34
C PHE A 385 -29.87 39.39 29.21
N ARG A 386 -30.69 38.55 29.86
CA ARG A 386 -30.59 37.08 29.75
C ARG A 386 -31.04 36.59 28.37
N GLU A 387 -32.16 37.09 27.85
CA GLU A 387 -32.62 36.74 26.49
C GLU A 387 -31.71 37.37 25.43
N ALA A 388 -31.15 38.55 25.69
CA ALA A 388 -30.12 39.13 24.84
C ALA A 388 -28.87 38.23 24.72
N LEU A 389 -28.37 37.67 25.82
CA LEU A 389 -27.25 36.73 25.79
C LEU A 389 -27.57 35.47 25.00
N LYS A 390 -28.76 34.89 25.21
CA LYS A 390 -29.21 33.69 24.51
C LYS A 390 -29.23 33.89 23.00
N GLU A 391 -29.76 35.02 22.52
CA GLU A 391 -29.75 35.35 21.09
C GLU A 391 -28.32 35.61 20.56
N VAL A 392 -27.42 36.19 21.35
CA VAL A 392 -25.99 36.30 20.96
C VAL A 392 -25.31 34.93 20.86
N ASP A 393 -25.58 34.04 21.81
CA ASP A 393 -25.00 32.69 21.80
C ASP A 393 -25.48 31.89 20.58
N LEU A 394 -26.77 31.97 20.23
CA LEU A 394 -27.30 31.38 18.98
C LEU A 394 -26.64 31.96 17.72
N SER A 395 -26.33 33.26 17.70
CA SER A 395 -25.57 33.86 16.61
C SER A 395 -24.15 33.29 16.51
N LEU A 396 -23.50 33.05 17.64
CA LEU A 396 -22.12 32.52 17.69
C LEU A 396 -22.06 31.02 17.36
N GLU A 397 -23.12 30.26 17.64
CA GLU A 397 -23.25 28.87 17.18
C GLU A 397 -23.30 28.78 15.65
N LEU A 398 -23.97 29.73 14.99
CA LEU A 398 -24.06 29.79 13.52
C LEU A 398 -22.81 30.40 12.86
N LYS A 399 -22.19 31.39 13.53
CA LYS A 399 -20.99 32.11 13.09
C LYS A 399 -20.04 32.40 14.26
N PRO A 400 -19.11 31.48 14.56
CA PRO A 400 -18.16 31.64 15.66
C PRO A 400 -17.12 32.74 15.43
N ASP A 401 -16.97 33.24 14.21
CA ASP A 401 -15.99 34.24 13.80
C ASP A 401 -16.55 35.67 13.71
N LEU A 402 -17.77 35.88 14.22
CA LEU A 402 -18.45 37.16 14.10
C LEU A 402 -18.05 38.15 15.21
N ALA A 403 -17.13 39.06 14.92
CA ALA A 403 -16.63 40.08 15.85
C ALA A 403 -17.76 40.89 16.53
N LEU A 404 -18.78 41.28 15.76
CA LEU A 404 -19.97 41.99 16.23
C LEU A 404 -20.75 41.23 17.31
N ALA A 405 -20.78 39.90 17.25
CA ALA A 405 -21.46 39.08 18.26
C ALA A 405 -20.72 39.12 19.60
N TYR A 406 -19.40 38.97 19.57
CA TYR A 406 -18.57 39.10 20.78
C TYR A 406 -18.62 40.51 21.36
N ALA A 407 -18.62 41.55 20.52
CA ALA A 407 -18.77 42.93 20.97
C ALA A 407 -20.10 43.14 21.73
N ARG A 408 -21.22 42.66 21.18
CA ARG A 408 -22.53 42.70 21.86
C ARG A 408 -22.53 41.90 23.16
N ARG A 409 -21.96 40.70 23.17
CA ARG A 409 -21.85 39.87 24.38
C ARG A 409 -21.11 40.59 25.48
N GLY A 410 -20.01 41.28 25.14
CA GLY A 410 -19.24 42.11 26.07
C GLY A 410 -20.08 43.21 26.69
N SER A 411 -20.85 43.94 25.87
CA SER A 411 -21.76 45.00 26.33
C SER A 411 -22.88 44.48 27.23
N ILE A 412 -23.41 43.28 26.95
CA ILE A 412 -24.44 42.66 27.80
C ILE A 412 -23.85 42.25 29.16
N TYR A 413 -22.67 41.61 29.19
CA TYR A 413 -22.01 41.26 30.45
C TYR A 413 -21.65 42.49 31.30
N TYR A 414 -21.24 43.59 30.65
CA TYR A 414 -20.97 44.84 31.34
C TYR A 414 -22.24 45.39 32.03
N LYS A 415 -23.40 45.36 31.36
CA LYS A 415 -24.68 45.75 31.97
C LYS A 415 -25.14 44.82 33.09
N LEU A 416 -24.74 43.55 33.06
CA LEU A 416 -24.94 42.59 34.14
C LEU A 416 -23.95 42.76 35.31
N GLY A 417 -22.99 43.69 35.20
CA GLY A 417 -21.97 43.95 36.23
C GLY A 417 -20.74 43.05 36.15
N ASP A 418 -20.69 42.11 35.20
CA ASP A 418 -19.54 41.21 34.99
C ASP A 418 -18.51 41.85 34.04
N VAL A 419 -17.74 42.78 34.59
CA VAL A 419 -16.70 43.53 33.86
C VAL A 419 -15.59 42.61 33.34
N GLN A 420 -15.31 41.51 34.04
CA GLN A 420 -14.28 40.56 33.62
C GLN A 420 -14.67 39.85 32.32
N ARG A 421 -15.89 39.28 32.27
CA ARG A 421 -16.40 38.64 31.04
C ARG A 421 -16.63 39.65 29.93
N ALA A 422 -17.02 40.89 30.26
CA ALA A 422 -17.15 41.95 29.27
C ALA A 422 -15.83 42.22 28.53
N THR A 423 -14.75 42.42 29.30
CA THR A 423 -13.40 42.69 28.79
C THR A 423 -12.87 41.54 27.93
N ILE A 424 -13.11 40.29 28.33
CA ILE A 424 -12.69 39.11 27.55
C ILE A 424 -13.37 39.10 26.18
N ASN A 425 -14.69 39.31 26.12
CA ASN A 425 -15.43 39.27 24.86
C ASN A 425 -15.11 40.47 23.96
N TRP A 426 -14.88 41.66 24.51
CA TRP A 426 -14.42 42.82 23.74
C TRP A 426 -13.02 42.62 23.16
N ASN A 427 -12.09 42.04 23.91
CA ASN A 427 -10.76 41.69 23.38
C ASN A 427 -10.86 40.63 22.28
N LEU A 428 -11.78 39.66 22.41
CA LEU A 428 -12.01 38.66 21.37
C LEU A 428 -12.60 39.29 20.10
N ALA A 429 -13.50 40.27 20.24
CA ALA A 429 -14.01 41.05 19.10
C ALA A 429 -12.88 41.79 18.38
N LEU A 430 -11.98 42.47 19.10
CA LEU A 430 -10.82 43.15 18.50
C LEU A 430 -9.79 42.20 17.88
N ARG A 431 -9.71 40.96 18.39
CA ARG A 431 -8.86 39.94 17.75
C ARG A 431 -9.41 39.50 16.40
N LEU A 432 -10.73 39.47 16.24
CA LEU A 432 -11.42 39.09 15.01
C LEU A 432 -11.54 40.27 14.03
N ASP A 433 -11.75 41.48 14.54
CA ASP A 433 -11.78 42.72 13.79
C ASP A 433 -10.96 43.80 14.51
N PRO A 434 -9.66 43.94 14.17
CA PRO A 434 -8.79 44.91 14.80
C PRO A 434 -9.25 46.36 14.63
N GLU A 435 -9.99 46.68 13.57
CA GLU A 435 -10.48 48.02 13.23
C GLU A 435 -11.83 48.35 13.89
N TYR A 436 -12.28 47.52 14.84
CA TYR A 436 -13.52 47.78 15.58
C TYR A 436 -13.33 48.91 16.61
N ASP A 437 -13.35 50.15 16.12
CA ASP A 437 -13.05 51.37 16.90
C ASP A 437 -13.96 51.56 18.12
N ASP A 438 -15.25 51.21 18.03
CA ASP A 438 -16.17 51.31 19.18
C ASP A 438 -15.70 50.46 20.35
N VAL A 439 -15.31 49.21 20.09
CA VAL A 439 -14.83 48.28 21.13
C VAL A 439 -13.49 48.74 21.69
N ARG A 440 -12.61 49.25 20.83
CA ARG A 440 -11.32 49.84 21.21
C ARG A 440 -11.52 51.03 22.15
N ASN A 441 -12.46 51.92 21.84
CA ASN A 441 -12.80 53.07 22.66
C ASN A 441 -13.42 52.67 24.00
N ILE A 442 -14.31 51.66 24.02
CA ILE A 442 -14.90 51.11 25.25
C ILE A 442 -13.83 50.54 26.17
N LEU A 443 -12.89 49.73 25.65
CA LEU A 443 -11.81 49.17 26.46
C LEU A 443 -10.88 50.26 26.99
N LYS A 444 -10.52 51.24 26.15
CA LYS A 444 -9.71 52.39 26.58
C LYS A 444 -10.38 53.18 27.72
N ALA A 445 -11.68 53.46 27.59
CA ALA A 445 -12.45 54.14 28.63
C ALA A 445 -12.59 53.32 29.92
N LEU A 446 -12.66 51.99 29.81
CA LEU A 446 -12.65 51.08 30.96
C LEU A 446 -11.32 51.12 31.71
N HIS A 447 -10.20 51.08 30.98
CA HIS A 447 -8.85 51.15 31.54
C HIS A 447 -8.56 52.50 32.19
N GLU A 448 -9.08 53.59 31.63
CA GLU A 448 -8.98 54.94 32.18
C GLU A 448 -9.97 55.20 33.34
N ASN A 449 -10.75 54.19 33.76
CA ASN A 449 -11.80 54.25 34.79
C ASN A 449 -12.91 55.30 34.54
N ARG A 450 -13.02 55.82 33.30
CA ARG A 450 -13.99 56.85 32.89
C ARG A 450 -15.41 56.32 32.68
N LEU A 451 -15.59 55.00 32.54
CA LEU A 451 -16.90 54.38 32.36
C LEU A 451 -17.80 54.45 33.62
N LYS A 452 -17.23 54.69 34.82
CA LYS A 452 -18.03 54.92 36.05
C LYS A 452 -18.57 56.34 36.16
N GLU A 453 -18.00 57.30 35.43
CA GLU A 453 -18.37 58.72 35.47
C GLU A 453 -19.39 59.10 34.39
N ALA A 454 -19.49 58.32 33.32
CA ALA A 454 -20.51 58.48 32.30
C ALA A 454 -21.77 57.66 32.66
N ASN A 455 -22.65 58.24 33.47
CA ASN A 455 -24.09 57.98 33.32
C ASN A 455 -24.49 58.40 31.91
N LEU A 456 -24.34 57.49 30.94
CA LEU A 456 -24.96 57.58 29.61
C LEU A 456 -26.45 57.27 29.76
N PHE A 457 -27.15 58.22 30.39
CA PHE A 457 -28.55 58.53 30.18
C PHE A 457 -28.62 60.04 30.00
N GLU A 458 -28.57 60.48 28.74
CA GLU A 458 -29.46 61.52 28.20
C GLU A 458 -29.29 61.60 26.68
N GLU A 459 -30.46 61.57 26.02
CA GLU A 459 -30.82 61.57 24.58
C GLU A 459 -30.58 60.31 23.72
#